data_AF-A0A927LPA8-F1
#
_entry.id   AF-A0A927LPA8-F1
#
_cell.length_a   1.000
_cell.length_b   1.000
_cell.length_c   1.000
_cell.angle_alpha   90.00
_cell.angle_beta   90.00
_cell.angle_gamma   90.00
#
_symmetry.space_group_name_H-M   'P 1'
#
loop_
_entity.id
_entity.type
_entity.pdbx_description
1 polymer ?
#
loop_
_entity_poly.entity_id
_entity_poly.type
_entity_poly.pdbx_seq_one_letter_code
_entity_poly.pdbx_strand_id
1 'polypeptide(L)'
;MKLLSVKVLFLLLIGVSILPFISSSSPNDMYEDQVAVIMYHHLSDTAKSSVTITPKLFREQLEYLADKHYNFITLEQFKHYMAGGEVPDNAVLVTFDDGYRSFYDIAYPILKEMHIPAVNFIITRYLDNPDGSNIPFMTGQQLSEILSHPEDNIEFECHSDSLHEQINGQPMLTSRQNANGTLENSTDYASKVISDTNTCKNKLSQVNGGPVSTYAYPFGGVDPNAAALVHQAGIEYGFTTVSEMATRNDDPMQIPRITGGNPSITPEELHRTIMRKVVSLDPAFGYIPFRESVGQIGGTMIQDHDGTINFYYNGNHWTTRKGSSVVMLGDQPIDLDSPITLKRRHAQIQFNDLQKAMGIPIAFNPISKTFSERLTPVKQQ
;
A
#
# COMPACT_ATOMS: atom_id res chain seq x y z
N MET A 1 41.51 -58.65 61.94
CA MET A 1 42.40 -57.48 61.77
C MET A 1 41.95 -56.71 60.54
N LYS A 2 41.90 -55.38 60.66
CA LYS A 2 41.36 -54.37 59.73
C LYS A 2 41.71 -54.63 58.25
N LEU A 3 40.81 -54.25 57.34
CA LEU A 3 40.99 -53.09 56.44
C LEU A 3 39.78 -52.90 55.50
N LEU A 4 39.35 -51.63 55.44
CA LEU A 4 38.37 -51.08 54.50
C LEU A 4 38.86 -51.24 53.04
N SER A 5 37.94 -51.53 52.12
CA SER A 5 38.10 -51.20 50.70
C SER A 5 36.86 -50.46 50.21
N VAL A 6 37.14 -49.35 49.54
CA VAL A 6 36.25 -48.26 49.16
C VAL A 6 35.46 -48.61 47.88
N LYS A 7 34.24 -48.05 47.82
CA LYS A 7 33.29 -47.98 46.70
C LYS A 7 33.94 -47.59 45.36
N VAL A 8 33.39 -48.04 44.22
CA VAL A 8 32.79 -47.19 43.16
C VAL A 8 31.93 -48.08 42.25
N LEU A 9 30.62 -47.84 42.26
CA LEU A 9 29.65 -48.35 41.29
C LEU A 9 29.53 -47.29 40.18
N PHE A 10 29.90 -47.62 38.94
CA PHE A 10 29.68 -46.75 37.79
C PHE A 10 28.18 -46.76 37.42
N LEU A 11 27.47 -45.69 37.75
CA LEU A 11 26.13 -45.40 37.24
C LEU A 11 26.28 -44.74 35.86
N LEU A 12 25.90 -45.45 34.80
CA LEU A 12 25.81 -44.92 33.45
C LEU A 12 24.51 -44.11 33.34
N LEU A 13 24.60 -42.80 33.56
CA LEU A 13 23.54 -41.83 33.29
C LEU A 13 23.39 -41.68 31.77
N ILE A 14 22.36 -42.30 31.20
CA ILE A 14 21.89 -41.99 29.84
C ILE A 14 21.14 -40.66 29.95
N GLY A 15 21.86 -39.56 29.76
CA GLY A 15 21.26 -38.25 29.53
C GLY A 15 20.58 -38.24 28.17
N VAL A 16 19.27 -38.41 28.14
CA VAL A 16 18.46 -38.07 26.97
C VAL A 16 18.38 -36.54 26.95
N SER A 17 19.28 -35.92 26.20
CA SER A 17 19.26 -34.50 25.89
C SER A 17 18.02 -34.23 25.04
N ILE A 18 16.93 -33.76 25.66
CA ILE A 18 15.82 -33.13 24.95
C ILE A 18 16.35 -31.79 24.47
N LEU A 19 16.99 -31.78 23.30
CA LEU A 19 17.26 -30.55 22.58
C LEU A 19 15.89 -29.97 22.20
N PRO A 20 15.57 -28.72 22.59
CA PRO A 20 14.40 -28.07 22.02
C PRO A 20 14.61 -28.03 20.51
N PHE A 21 13.65 -28.60 19.77
CA PHE A 21 13.50 -28.31 18.35
C PHE A 21 13.23 -26.81 18.26
N ILE A 22 14.29 -26.02 18.11
CA ILE A 22 14.17 -24.66 17.60
C ILE A 22 13.71 -24.88 16.17
N SER A 23 12.39 -24.81 15.97
CA SER A 23 11.83 -24.68 14.64
C SER A 23 12.37 -23.36 14.11
N SER A 24 13.41 -23.43 13.28
CA SER A 24 13.84 -22.27 12.52
C SER A 24 12.66 -21.91 11.62
N SER A 25 11.91 -20.87 11.98
CA SER A 25 10.99 -20.22 11.06
C SER A 25 11.76 -19.97 9.77
N SER A 26 11.20 -20.39 8.64
CA SER A 26 11.73 -20.08 7.32
C SER A 26 12.06 -18.59 7.24
N PRO A 27 13.16 -18.18 6.56
CA PRO A 27 13.44 -16.76 6.39
C PRO A 27 12.28 -16.09 5.59
N ASN A 28 11.74 -15.00 6.13
CA ASN A 28 10.88 -13.97 5.51
C ASN A 28 9.38 -14.25 5.24
N ASP A 29 8.60 -14.63 6.25
CA ASP A 29 7.12 -14.45 6.23
C ASP A 29 6.66 -13.15 6.93
N MET A 30 7.60 -12.30 7.36
CA MET A 30 7.31 -11.02 8.02
C MET A 30 7.93 -9.84 7.27
N TYR A 31 7.28 -8.68 7.31
CA TYR A 31 7.82 -7.40 6.86
C TYR A 31 7.79 -6.37 7.99
N GLU A 32 8.74 -5.46 7.94
CA GLU A 32 8.88 -4.33 8.88
C GLU A 32 8.80 -3.01 8.11
N ASP A 33 8.56 -1.93 8.85
CA ASP A 33 8.60 -0.55 8.38
C ASP A 33 7.74 -0.26 7.13
N GLN A 34 6.63 -0.98 6.95
CA GLN A 34 5.72 -0.86 5.82
C GLN A 34 4.31 -1.25 6.25
N VAL A 35 3.31 -0.79 5.51
CA VAL A 35 1.90 -1.13 5.80
C VAL A 35 1.23 -1.73 4.57
N ALA A 36 0.62 -2.89 4.73
CA ALA A 36 -0.33 -3.40 3.75
C ALA A 36 -1.68 -2.68 3.94
N VAL A 37 -2.09 -1.83 3.01
CA VAL A 37 -3.42 -1.22 3.04
C VAL A 37 -4.36 -2.07 2.19
N ILE A 38 -5.32 -2.76 2.82
CA ILE A 38 -6.24 -3.68 2.12
C ILE A 38 -7.55 -2.96 1.80
N MET A 39 -8.03 -3.12 0.58
CA MET A 39 -9.23 -2.47 0.07
C MET A 39 -10.36 -3.47 -0.21
N TYR A 40 -11.51 -3.21 0.41
CA TYR A 40 -12.80 -3.89 0.25
C TYR A 40 -13.88 -2.91 -0.23
N HIS A 41 -15.03 -3.40 -0.69
CA HIS A 41 -16.15 -2.53 -1.10
C HIS A 41 -17.48 -3.13 -0.58
N HIS A 42 -18.05 -4.10 -1.30
CA HIS A 42 -19.36 -4.67 -1.01
C HIS A 42 -19.24 -6.11 -0.49
N LEU A 43 -20.06 -6.46 0.51
CA LEU A 43 -20.20 -7.84 1.00
C LEU A 43 -21.60 -8.36 0.69
N SER A 44 -21.68 -9.53 0.05
CA SER A 44 -22.95 -10.18 -0.29
C SER A 44 -22.76 -11.67 -0.58
N ASP A 45 -23.71 -12.50 -0.15
CA ASP A 45 -23.77 -13.92 -0.55
C ASP A 45 -24.36 -14.12 -1.96
N THR A 46 -25.08 -13.13 -2.49
CA THR A 46 -25.87 -13.28 -3.72
C THR A 46 -25.42 -12.35 -4.84
N ALA A 47 -25.03 -11.12 -4.54
CA ALA A 47 -24.53 -10.18 -5.52
C ALA A 47 -23.14 -10.62 -6.02
N LYS A 48 -22.88 -10.47 -7.31
CA LYS A 48 -21.61 -10.87 -7.94
C LYS A 48 -21.04 -9.72 -8.74
N SER A 49 -19.81 -9.32 -8.41
CA SER A 49 -19.01 -8.36 -9.16
C SER A 49 -17.52 -8.61 -8.89
N SER A 50 -16.62 -7.90 -9.58
CA SER A 50 -15.18 -7.97 -9.32
C SER A 50 -14.75 -7.31 -8.00
N VAL A 51 -15.64 -6.60 -7.32
CA VAL A 51 -15.42 -5.89 -6.05
C VAL A 51 -16.44 -6.31 -4.96
N THR A 52 -17.04 -7.49 -5.12
CA THR A 52 -17.98 -8.07 -4.15
C THR A 52 -17.50 -9.45 -3.71
N ILE A 53 -17.34 -9.63 -2.40
CA ILE A 53 -17.01 -10.93 -1.79
C ILE A 53 -18.09 -11.36 -0.81
N THR A 54 -18.13 -12.66 -0.48
CA THR A 54 -19.05 -13.17 0.53
C THR A 54 -18.58 -12.79 1.93
N PRO A 55 -19.50 -12.67 2.91
CA PRO A 55 -19.14 -12.48 4.32
C PRO A 55 -18.17 -13.57 4.83
N LYS A 56 -18.37 -14.80 4.36
CA LYS A 56 -17.50 -15.94 4.66
C LYS A 56 -16.07 -15.70 4.17
N LEU A 57 -15.88 -15.35 2.90
CA LEU A 57 -14.54 -15.11 2.35
C LEU A 57 -13.85 -13.94 3.04
N PHE A 58 -14.59 -12.87 3.36
CA PHE A 58 -14.07 -11.73 4.10
C PHE A 58 -13.53 -12.16 5.48
N ARG A 59 -14.32 -12.91 6.26
CA ARG A 59 -13.89 -13.44 7.56
C ARG A 59 -12.68 -14.36 7.43
N GLU A 60 -12.70 -15.31 6.48
CA GLU A 60 -11.58 -16.25 6.25
C GLU A 60 -10.28 -15.50 5.90
N GLN A 61 -10.35 -14.40 5.15
CA GLN A 61 -9.17 -13.57 4.86
C GLN A 61 -8.61 -12.91 6.12
N LEU A 62 -9.46 -12.32 6.98
CA LEU A 62 -9.01 -11.68 8.21
C LEU A 62 -8.44 -12.68 9.22
N GLU A 63 -9.09 -13.83 9.39
CA GLU A 63 -8.62 -14.92 10.26
C GLU A 63 -7.26 -15.44 9.80
N TYR A 64 -7.09 -15.63 8.49
CA TYR A 64 -5.81 -16.07 7.94
C TYR A 64 -4.68 -15.06 8.15
N LEU A 65 -4.96 -13.75 8.01
CA LEU A 65 -3.96 -12.72 8.30
C LEU A 65 -3.61 -12.69 9.80
N ALA A 66 -4.59 -12.84 10.69
CA ALA A 66 -4.35 -12.95 12.13
C ALA A 66 -3.48 -14.18 12.47
N ASP A 67 -3.78 -15.35 11.88
CA ASP A 67 -2.98 -16.58 12.02
C ASP A 67 -1.54 -16.43 11.50
N LYS A 68 -1.35 -15.52 10.54
CA LYS A 68 -0.03 -15.13 10.01
C LYS A 68 0.64 -13.98 10.78
N HIS A 69 0.13 -13.64 11.95
CA HIS A 69 0.67 -12.61 12.84
C HIS A 69 0.71 -11.21 12.21
N TYR A 70 -0.30 -10.87 11.39
CA TYR A 70 -0.49 -9.49 10.97
C TYR A 70 -1.01 -8.64 12.12
N ASN A 71 -0.51 -7.42 12.21
CA ASN A 71 -0.92 -6.45 13.22
C ASN A 71 -1.86 -5.44 12.58
N PHE A 72 -3.16 -5.53 12.88
CA PHE A 72 -4.15 -4.59 12.39
C PHE A 72 -3.99 -3.24 13.09
N ILE A 73 -3.81 -2.17 12.31
CA ILE A 73 -3.53 -0.82 12.83
C ILE A 73 -4.68 0.15 12.55
N THR A 74 -4.80 1.18 13.40
CA THR A 74 -5.73 2.29 13.20
C THR A 74 -5.25 3.24 12.11
N LEU A 75 -6.14 4.11 11.61
CA LEU A 75 -5.73 5.15 10.68
C LEU A 75 -4.80 6.17 11.35
N GLU A 76 -4.99 6.45 12.64
CA GLU A 76 -4.07 7.29 13.42
C GLU A 76 -2.64 6.71 13.43
N GLN A 77 -2.50 5.42 13.71
CA GLN A 77 -1.20 4.74 13.68
C GLN A 77 -0.58 4.77 12.27
N PHE A 78 -1.39 4.59 11.23
CA PHE A 78 -0.94 4.73 9.85
C PHE A 78 -0.44 6.16 9.53
N LYS A 79 -1.21 7.19 9.92
CA LYS A 79 -0.84 8.61 9.75
C LYS A 79 0.46 8.92 10.52
N HIS A 80 0.61 8.39 11.74
CA HIS A 80 1.83 8.54 12.53
C HIS A 80 3.05 7.94 11.81
N TYR A 81 2.90 6.75 11.23
CA TYR A 81 3.94 6.11 10.43
C TYR A 81 4.34 6.91 9.20
N MET A 82 3.36 7.40 8.43
CA MET A 82 3.64 8.26 7.27
C MET A 82 4.35 9.56 7.67
N ALA A 83 4.14 10.06 8.89
CA ALA A 83 4.86 11.19 9.46
C ALA A 83 6.25 10.85 10.03
N GLY A 84 6.74 9.62 9.84
CA GLY A 84 8.06 9.16 10.26
C GLY A 84 8.07 8.34 11.55
N GLY A 85 6.91 8.08 12.15
CA GLY A 85 6.75 7.18 13.30
C GLY A 85 7.02 5.70 12.98
N GLU A 86 6.92 4.85 13.98
CA GLU A 86 7.07 3.39 13.83
C GLU A 86 5.71 2.70 13.67
N VAL A 87 5.71 1.53 13.02
CA VAL A 87 4.59 0.58 12.94
C VAL A 87 5.06 -0.80 13.40
N PRO A 88 4.16 -1.64 13.93
CA PRO A 88 4.50 -3.03 14.22
C PRO A 88 4.85 -3.79 12.94
N ASP A 89 5.60 -4.88 13.07
CA ASP A 89 5.83 -5.82 11.97
C ASP A 89 4.49 -6.32 11.41
N ASN A 90 4.45 -6.63 10.12
CA ASN A 90 3.24 -7.06 9.43
C ASN A 90 2.04 -6.10 9.61
N ALA A 91 2.29 -4.80 9.73
CA ALA A 91 1.24 -3.81 9.90
C ALA A 91 0.26 -3.81 8.71
N VAL A 92 -1.03 -3.90 9.01
CA VAL A 92 -2.10 -3.92 8.02
C VAL A 92 -3.20 -2.93 8.38
N LEU A 93 -3.59 -2.09 7.42
CA LEU A 93 -4.72 -1.19 7.54
C LEU A 93 -5.88 -1.75 6.68
N VAL A 94 -7.04 -1.99 7.29
CA VAL A 94 -8.23 -2.46 6.58
C VAL A 94 -9.07 -1.25 6.16
N THR A 95 -9.39 -1.18 4.87
CA THR A 95 -10.18 -0.09 4.29
C THR A 95 -11.35 -0.62 3.48
N PHE A 96 -12.43 0.15 3.47
CA PHE A 96 -13.64 -0.07 2.67
C PHE A 96 -13.95 1.17 1.85
N ASP A 97 -14.37 0.98 0.62
CA ASP A 97 -14.85 2.06 -0.24
C ASP A 97 -16.39 2.06 -0.34
N ASP A 98 -16.90 3.15 -0.90
CA ASP A 98 -18.31 3.43 -1.25
C ASP A 98 -19.26 3.74 -0.09
N GLY A 99 -19.06 3.20 1.11
CA GLY A 99 -19.98 3.39 2.23
C GLY A 99 -21.27 2.57 2.12
N TYR A 100 -21.22 1.38 1.49
CA TYR A 100 -22.37 0.49 1.38
C TYR A 100 -22.90 0.02 2.74
N ARG A 101 -24.21 -0.20 2.82
CA ARG A 101 -24.90 -0.70 4.02
C ARG A 101 -24.40 -2.07 4.47
N SER A 102 -23.85 -2.87 3.56
CA SER A 102 -23.20 -4.15 3.89
C SER A 102 -22.01 -3.97 4.85
N PHE A 103 -21.38 -2.79 4.91
CA PHE A 103 -20.38 -2.53 5.93
C PHE A 103 -21.01 -2.59 7.33
N TYR A 104 -22.09 -1.84 7.56
CA TYR A 104 -22.80 -1.84 8.84
C TYR A 104 -23.44 -3.21 9.16
N ASP A 105 -24.15 -3.82 8.20
CA ASP A 105 -24.90 -5.06 8.46
C ASP A 105 -24.01 -6.30 8.60
N ILE A 106 -22.80 -6.30 8.01
CA ILE A 106 -21.97 -7.51 7.84
C ILE A 106 -20.53 -7.28 8.29
N ALA A 107 -19.83 -6.30 7.72
CA ALA A 107 -18.39 -6.12 7.97
C ALA A 107 -18.13 -5.69 9.42
N TYR A 108 -18.84 -4.68 9.90
CA TYR A 108 -18.68 -4.10 11.23
C TYR A 108 -18.87 -5.12 12.36
N PRO A 109 -19.91 -5.97 12.38
CA PRO A 109 -20.02 -7.05 13.38
C PRO A 109 -18.81 -8.01 13.38
N ILE A 110 -18.27 -8.36 12.21
CA ILE A 110 -17.09 -9.23 12.09
C ILE A 110 -15.84 -8.52 12.64
N LEU A 111 -15.61 -7.27 12.21
CA LEU A 111 -14.48 -6.45 12.65
C LEU A 111 -14.52 -6.24 14.17
N LYS A 112 -15.69 -5.95 14.73
CA LYS A 112 -15.92 -5.79 16.17
C LYS A 112 -15.60 -7.07 16.95
N GLU A 113 -16.11 -8.22 16.50
CA GLU A 113 -15.83 -9.52 17.13
C GLU A 113 -14.32 -9.84 17.13
N MET A 114 -13.62 -9.46 16.07
CA MET A 114 -12.18 -9.72 15.90
C MET A 114 -11.29 -8.61 16.45
N HIS A 115 -11.86 -7.51 16.96
CA HIS A 115 -11.15 -6.29 17.38
C HIS A 115 -10.23 -5.72 16.30
N ILE A 116 -10.70 -5.70 15.05
CA ILE A 116 -9.95 -5.20 13.90
C ILE A 116 -10.37 -3.76 13.57
N PRO A 117 -9.47 -2.76 13.68
CA PRO A 117 -9.75 -1.40 13.23
C PRO A 117 -9.95 -1.33 11.71
N ALA A 118 -10.76 -0.38 11.25
CA ALA A 118 -10.97 -0.16 9.83
C ALA A 118 -11.36 1.28 9.48
N VAL A 119 -11.10 1.66 8.24
CA VAL A 119 -11.54 2.93 7.65
C VAL A 119 -12.59 2.65 6.59
N ASN A 120 -13.68 3.41 6.56
CA ASN A 120 -14.65 3.35 5.48
C ASN A 120 -14.75 4.71 4.79
N PHE A 121 -14.43 4.74 3.50
CA PHE A 121 -14.47 5.90 2.64
C PHE A 121 -15.89 6.07 2.08
N ILE A 122 -16.55 7.17 2.45
CA ILE A 122 -17.97 7.37 2.24
C ILE A 122 -18.22 8.30 1.03
N ILE A 123 -19.11 7.88 0.14
CA ILE A 123 -19.67 8.75 -0.91
C ILE A 123 -20.82 9.55 -0.29
N THR A 124 -20.56 10.79 0.12
CA THR A 124 -21.46 11.51 1.05
C THR A 124 -22.78 11.98 0.46
N ARG A 125 -22.98 11.94 -0.87
CA ARG A 125 -24.30 12.22 -1.46
C ARG A 125 -25.37 11.20 -1.06
N TYR A 126 -24.98 9.97 -0.71
CA TYR A 126 -25.92 8.90 -0.40
C TYR A 126 -26.36 8.85 1.07
N LEU A 127 -25.73 9.62 1.96
CA LEU A 127 -26.13 9.66 3.38
C LEU A 127 -27.59 10.09 3.58
N ASP A 128 -28.07 11.00 2.72
CA ASP A 128 -29.45 11.53 2.74
C ASP A 128 -30.42 10.69 1.87
N ASN A 129 -29.88 9.82 1.00
CA ASN A 129 -30.64 8.98 0.09
C ASN A 129 -29.98 7.59 -0.05
N PRO A 130 -30.02 6.78 1.02
CA PRO A 130 -29.29 5.51 1.09
C PRO A 130 -29.75 4.49 0.05
N ASP A 131 -31.01 4.59 -0.41
CA ASP A 131 -31.60 3.70 -1.42
C ASP A 131 -31.53 4.33 -2.84
N GLY A 132 -30.73 5.37 -3.03
CA GLY A 132 -30.56 6.09 -4.30
C GLY A 132 -29.80 5.33 -5.39
N SER A 133 -29.42 4.07 -5.15
CA SER A 133 -28.70 3.18 -6.06
C SER A 133 -29.18 1.74 -5.90
N ASN A 134 -28.71 0.84 -6.77
CA ASN A 134 -29.04 -0.59 -6.70
C ASN A 134 -28.43 -1.30 -5.49
N ILE A 135 -27.33 -0.76 -4.94
CA ILE A 135 -26.71 -1.25 -3.71
C ILE A 135 -27.00 -0.19 -2.64
N PRO A 136 -27.64 -0.56 -1.51
CA PRO A 136 -27.97 0.41 -0.47
C PRO A 136 -26.72 0.91 0.24
N PHE A 137 -26.72 2.18 0.60
CA PHE A 137 -25.66 2.85 1.37
C PHE A 137 -26.03 2.95 2.85
N MET A 138 -25.03 3.16 3.70
CA MET A 138 -25.26 3.46 5.11
C MET A 138 -25.94 4.83 5.26
N THR A 139 -26.79 4.94 6.28
CA THR A 139 -27.36 6.22 6.72
C THR A 139 -26.42 6.95 7.69
N GLY A 140 -26.59 8.27 7.84
CA GLY A 140 -25.89 9.02 8.88
C GLY A 140 -26.15 8.50 10.31
N GLN A 141 -27.33 7.93 10.57
CA GLN A 141 -27.63 7.27 11.85
C GLN A 141 -26.77 6.01 12.07
N GLN A 142 -26.58 5.17 11.04
CA GLN A 142 -25.74 3.97 11.12
C GLN A 142 -24.27 4.32 11.34
N LEU A 143 -23.76 5.37 10.68
CA LEU A 143 -22.42 5.90 10.95
C LEU A 143 -22.33 6.36 12.42
N SER A 144 -23.31 7.13 12.89
CA SER A 144 -23.33 7.67 14.27
C SER A 144 -23.40 6.56 15.33
N GLU A 145 -24.12 5.48 15.06
CA GLU A 145 -24.18 4.30 15.94
C GLU A 145 -22.83 3.61 16.06
N ILE A 146 -22.13 3.40 14.94
CA ILE A 146 -20.77 2.86 14.95
C ILE A 146 -19.84 3.78 15.75
N LEU A 147 -19.89 5.09 15.52
CA LEU A 147 -19.04 6.06 16.23
C LEU A 147 -19.35 6.19 17.73
N SER A 148 -20.52 5.75 18.18
CA SER A 148 -20.85 5.69 19.61
C SER A 148 -20.06 4.60 20.36
N HIS A 149 -19.31 3.77 19.63
CA HIS A 149 -18.40 2.73 20.11
C HIS A 149 -16.95 3.02 19.69
N PRO A 150 -16.30 4.06 20.24
CA PRO A 150 -14.93 4.43 19.85
C PRO A 150 -13.91 3.32 20.09
N GLU A 151 -14.18 2.38 21.00
CA GLU A 151 -13.37 1.19 21.25
C GLU A 151 -13.23 0.26 20.03
N ASP A 152 -14.17 0.33 19.08
CA ASP A 152 -14.17 -0.49 17.87
C ASP A 152 -13.23 0.06 16.79
N ASN A 153 -12.67 1.27 16.97
CA ASN A 153 -11.69 1.89 16.07
C ASN A 153 -12.12 1.91 14.59
N ILE A 154 -13.36 2.30 14.34
CA ILE A 154 -13.90 2.50 12.99
C ILE A 154 -13.92 3.99 12.66
N GLU A 155 -13.31 4.37 11.55
CA GLU A 155 -13.24 5.75 11.08
C GLU A 155 -13.95 5.94 9.73
N PHE A 156 -14.60 7.08 9.53
CA PHE A 156 -15.27 7.45 8.28
C PHE A 156 -14.57 8.61 7.61
N GLU A 157 -14.10 8.42 6.38
CA GLU A 157 -13.30 9.40 5.63
C GLU A 157 -13.86 9.59 4.22
N CYS A 158 -13.30 10.49 3.41
CA CYS A 158 -13.96 10.92 2.17
C CYS A 158 -13.79 9.97 0.97
N HIS A 159 -14.87 9.74 0.22
CA HIS A 159 -14.84 9.12 -1.12
C HIS A 159 -15.54 9.97 -2.18
N SER A 160 -15.29 11.28 -2.15
CA SER A 160 -16.08 12.33 -2.82
C SER A 160 -17.48 12.53 -2.24
N ASP A 161 -18.13 13.63 -2.61
CA ASP A 161 -19.58 13.76 -2.41
C ASP A 161 -20.33 13.23 -3.65
N SER A 162 -20.04 13.82 -4.81
CA SER A 162 -20.77 13.63 -6.06
C SER A 162 -19.86 13.36 -7.27
N LEU A 163 -18.54 13.23 -7.08
CA LEU A 163 -17.58 12.94 -8.14
C LEU A 163 -17.25 11.43 -8.30
N HIS A 164 -17.96 10.55 -7.60
CA HIS A 164 -17.85 9.10 -7.75
C HIS A 164 -18.64 8.56 -8.97
N GLU A 165 -18.34 9.11 -10.14
CA GLU A 165 -18.91 8.71 -11.43
C GLU A 165 -17.84 8.79 -12.53
N GLN A 166 -18.13 8.20 -13.69
CA GLN A 166 -17.26 8.29 -14.87
C GLN A 166 -17.94 9.07 -15.98
N ILE A 167 -17.19 9.96 -16.62
CA ILE A 167 -17.58 10.62 -17.87
C ILE A 167 -16.70 10.05 -18.99
N ASN A 168 -17.33 9.46 -20.01
CA ASN A 168 -16.64 8.84 -21.15
C ASN A 168 -15.58 7.78 -20.73
N GLY A 169 -15.89 7.01 -19.68
CA GLY A 169 -14.99 5.98 -19.14
C GLY A 169 -13.82 6.51 -18.32
N GLN A 170 -13.78 7.82 -18.03
CA GLN A 170 -12.77 8.44 -17.18
C GLN A 170 -13.41 8.93 -15.87
N PRO A 171 -12.76 8.76 -14.71
CA PRO A 171 -13.23 9.29 -13.44
C PRO A 171 -13.53 10.79 -13.52
N MET A 172 -14.69 11.21 -13.00
CA MET A 172 -15.07 12.63 -13.00
C MET A 172 -14.09 13.51 -12.22
N LEU A 173 -13.43 12.95 -11.20
CA LEU A 173 -12.47 13.66 -10.39
C LEU A 173 -11.25 14.11 -11.19
N THR A 174 -10.77 13.32 -12.16
CA THR A 174 -9.61 13.65 -13.01
C THR A 174 -10.04 14.17 -14.39
N SER A 175 -11.31 14.01 -14.76
CA SER A 175 -11.82 14.46 -16.04
C SER A 175 -12.23 15.94 -16.00
N ARG A 176 -11.64 16.70 -16.92
CA ARG A 176 -12.09 18.06 -17.27
C ARG A 176 -13.25 18.07 -18.27
N GLN A 177 -13.82 16.93 -18.62
CA GLN A 177 -14.99 16.92 -19.50
C GLN A 177 -16.26 17.13 -18.69
N ASN A 178 -17.15 18.00 -19.17
CA ASN A 178 -18.51 18.07 -18.64
C ASN A 178 -19.43 17.03 -19.30
N ALA A 179 -20.67 16.93 -18.83
CA ALA A 179 -21.66 15.96 -19.32
C ALA A 179 -21.91 16.03 -20.84
N ASN A 180 -21.65 17.19 -21.47
CA ASN A 180 -21.81 17.39 -22.91
C ASN A 180 -20.53 17.08 -23.72
N GLY A 181 -19.49 16.54 -23.06
CA GLY A 181 -18.20 16.21 -23.69
C GLY A 181 -17.32 17.42 -23.99
N THR A 182 -17.70 18.63 -23.57
CA THR A 182 -16.87 19.83 -23.73
C THR A 182 -15.86 19.95 -22.60
N LEU A 183 -14.68 20.48 -22.90
CA LEU A 183 -13.63 20.73 -21.90
C LEU A 183 -14.03 21.90 -21.01
N GLU A 184 -14.25 21.60 -19.74
CA GLU A 184 -14.36 22.55 -18.66
C GLU A 184 -13.06 23.37 -18.55
N ASN A 185 -13.19 24.68 -18.36
CA ASN A 185 -12.01 25.52 -18.13
C ASN A 185 -11.36 25.14 -16.77
N SER A 186 -10.10 25.50 -16.59
CA SER A 186 -9.32 25.09 -15.41
C SER A 186 -9.90 25.61 -14.09
N THR A 187 -10.52 26.79 -14.10
CA THR A 187 -11.09 27.43 -12.91
C THR A 187 -12.37 26.73 -12.45
N ASP A 188 -13.24 26.39 -13.39
CA ASP A 188 -14.49 25.67 -13.10
C ASP A 188 -14.18 24.25 -12.60
N TYR A 189 -13.25 23.56 -13.24
CA TYR A 189 -12.76 22.25 -12.79
C TYR A 189 -12.18 22.31 -11.37
N ALA A 190 -11.30 23.27 -11.10
CA ALA A 190 -10.72 23.46 -9.77
C ALA A 190 -11.80 23.73 -8.72
N SER A 191 -12.75 24.62 -9.02
CA SER A 191 -13.86 24.95 -8.14
C SER A 191 -14.77 23.75 -7.86
N LYS A 192 -15.04 22.93 -8.88
CA LYS A 192 -15.83 21.69 -8.78
C LYS A 192 -15.16 20.69 -7.84
N VAL A 193 -13.87 20.39 -8.05
CA VAL A 193 -13.13 19.41 -7.21
C VAL A 193 -13.01 19.90 -5.77
N ILE A 194 -12.66 21.17 -5.56
CA ILE A 194 -12.54 21.75 -4.22
C ILE A 194 -13.90 21.79 -3.51
N SER A 195 -14.97 22.19 -4.20
CA SER A 195 -16.32 22.25 -3.62
C SER A 195 -16.85 20.87 -3.27
N ASP A 196 -16.65 19.87 -4.12
CA ASP A 196 -17.03 18.48 -3.84
C ASP A 196 -16.31 17.96 -2.59
N THR A 197 -14.98 18.14 -2.55
CA THR A 197 -14.15 17.71 -1.42
C THR A 197 -14.57 18.39 -0.13
N ASN A 198 -14.81 19.71 -0.14
CA ASN A 198 -15.31 20.44 1.03
C ASN A 198 -16.70 19.96 1.47
N THR A 199 -17.58 19.64 0.52
CA THR A 199 -18.92 19.13 0.84
C THR A 199 -18.82 17.79 1.56
N CYS A 200 -17.98 16.88 1.06
CA CYS A 200 -17.72 15.60 1.69
C CYS A 200 -17.18 15.77 3.13
N LYS A 201 -16.11 16.57 3.27
CA LYS A 201 -15.51 16.85 4.58
C LYS A 201 -16.51 17.44 5.56
N ASN A 202 -17.33 18.40 5.14
CA ASN A 202 -18.30 19.05 6.01
C ASN A 202 -19.38 18.08 6.48
N LYS A 203 -19.93 17.25 5.59
CA LYS A 203 -20.93 16.24 5.95
C LYS A 203 -20.37 15.22 6.94
N LEU A 204 -19.18 14.69 6.67
CA LEU A 204 -18.55 13.72 7.56
C LEU A 204 -18.06 14.33 8.87
N SER A 205 -17.55 15.57 8.87
CA SER A 205 -17.12 16.22 10.12
C SER A 205 -18.28 16.43 11.09
N GLN A 206 -19.50 16.66 10.58
CA GLN A 206 -20.71 16.75 11.40
C GLN A 206 -21.08 15.41 12.05
N VAL A 207 -20.86 14.29 11.36
CA VAL A 207 -21.12 12.94 11.86
C VAL A 207 -20.01 12.47 12.80
N ASN A 208 -18.74 12.68 12.41
CA ASN A 208 -17.55 12.26 13.15
C ASN A 208 -17.30 13.08 14.43
N GLY A 209 -17.83 14.31 14.50
CA GLY A 209 -17.51 15.23 15.59
C GLY A 209 -16.06 15.74 15.58
N GLY A 210 -15.37 15.60 14.44
CA GLY A 210 -13.95 15.92 14.28
C GLY A 210 -13.57 16.16 12.81
N PRO A 211 -12.34 16.63 12.55
CA PRO A 211 -11.89 16.93 11.20
C PRO A 211 -11.73 15.65 10.36
N VAL A 212 -12.02 15.78 9.07
CA VAL A 212 -11.83 14.75 8.04
C VAL A 212 -10.62 15.17 7.21
N SER A 213 -9.58 14.35 7.15
CA SER A 213 -8.31 14.68 6.46
C SER A 213 -7.83 13.60 5.50
N THR A 214 -8.63 12.57 5.28
CA THR A 214 -8.26 11.42 4.46
C THR A 214 -9.27 11.22 3.34
N TYR A 215 -8.80 10.75 2.19
CA TYR A 215 -9.61 10.62 0.98
C TYR A 215 -9.20 9.37 0.20
N ALA A 216 -10.14 8.56 -0.26
CA ALA A 216 -9.89 7.56 -1.28
C ALA A 216 -10.36 8.10 -2.64
N TYR A 217 -9.51 8.04 -3.66
CA TYR A 217 -9.88 8.52 -4.99
C TYR A 217 -10.88 7.56 -5.66
N PRO A 218 -12.03 8.03 -6.15
CA PRO A 218 -12.95 7.21 -6.94
C PRO A 218 -12.23 6.45 -8.05
N PHE A 219 -12.48 5.14 -8.13
CA PHE A 219 -11.84 4.23 -9.09
C PHE A 219 -10.29 4.15 -8.99
N GLY A 220 -9.69 4.77 -7.98
CA GLY A 220 -8.24 5.02 -7.89
C GLY A 220 -7.70 5.99 -8.92
N GLY A 221 -8.58 6.72 -9.62
CA GLY A 221 -8.22 7.72 -10.60
C GLY A 221 -7.67 8.96 -9.94
N VAL A 222 -6.37 9.17 -10.06
CA VAL A 222 -5.71 10.39 -9.58
C VAL A 222 -4.68 10.85 -10.61
N ASP A 223 -4.57 12.17 -10.74
CA ASP A 223 -3.48 12.84 -11.42
C ASP A 223 -2.92 13.94 -10.51
N PRO A 224 -1.73 14.51 -10.81
CA PRO A 224 -1.11 15.53 -9.95
C PRO A 224 -1.97 16.79 -9.74
N ASN A 225 -2.82 17.14 -10.70
CA ASN A 225 -3.69 18.32 -10.60
C ASN A 225 -4.89 18.02 -9.69
N ALA A 226 -5.56 16.88 -9.88
CA ALA A 226 -6.63 16.43 -8.99
C ALA A 226 -6.14 16.27 -7.54
N ALA A 227 -4.98 15.62 -7.34
CA ALA A 227 -4.36 15.47 -6.03
C ALA A 227 -4.08 16.83 -5.37
N ALA A 228 -3.52 17.79 -6.12
CA ALA A 228 -3.25 19.14 -5.61
C ALA A 228 -4.52 19.88 -5.20
N LEU A 229 -5.62 19.74 -5.95
CA LEU A 229 -6.90 20.36 -5.64
C LEU A 229 -7.58 19.74 -4.41
N VAL A 230 -7.54 18.41 -4.29
CA VAL A 230 -8.03 17.68 -3.12
C VAL A 230 -7.21 18.07 -1.88
N HIS A 231 -5.88 18.18 -2.02
CA HIS A 231 -5.00 18.66 -0.97
C HIS A 231 -5.26 20.13 -0.59
N GLN A 232 -5.52 21.00 -1.57
CA GLN A 232 -5.89 22.39 -1.36
C GLN A 232 -7.20 22.53 -0.55
N ALA A 233 -8.12 21.57 -0.69
CA ALA A 233 -9.33 21.49 0.14
C ALA A 233 -9.06 20.96 1.56
N GLY A 234 -7.80 20.72 1.93
CA GLY A 234 -7.35 20.32 3.27
C GLY A 234 -7.46 18.83 3.55
N ILE A 235 -7.32 17.98 2.53
CA ILE A 235 -7.02 16.56 2.68
C ILE A 235 -5.49 16.40 2.77
N GLU A 236 -5.03 15.56 3.68
CA GLU A 236 -3.61 15.31 3.93
C GLU A 236 -3.15 13.95 3.40
N TYR A 237 -4.07 12.98 3.31
CA TYR A 237 -3.78 11.62 2.87
C TYR A 237 -4.76 11.17 1.78
N GLY A 238 -4.24 10.74 0.64
CA GLY A 238 -5.00 10.32 -0.55
C GLY A 238 -4.70 8.87 -0.93
N PHE A 239 -5.71 8.00 -0.95
CA PHE A 239 -5.58 6.56 -1.21
C PHE A 239 -5.98 6.21 -2.65
N THR A 240 -5.14 5.42 -3.31
CA THR A 240 -5.26 4.99 -4.71
C THR A 240 -5.61 3.50 -4.80
N THR A 241 -5.71 2.95 -6.02
CA THR A 241 -5.87 1.50 -6.24
C THR A 241 -4.58 0.83 -6.72
N VAL A 242 -3.44 1.55 -6.66
CA VAL A 242 -2.14 0.97 -7.00
C VAL A 242 -1.83 -0.15 -6.02
N SER A 243 -1.68 -1.36 -6.54
CA SER A 243 -1.47 -2.55 -5.74
C SER A 243 0.00 -2.66 -5.31
N GLU A 244 0.39 -1.97 -4.25
CA GLU A 244 1.72 -1.98 -3.63
C GLU A 244 1.63 -1.87 -2.10
N MET A 245 2.76 -2.02 -1.40
CA MET A 245 2.87 -1.71 0.03
C MET A 245 2.96 -0.20 0.23
N ALA A 246 2.35 0.32 1.29
CA ALA A 246 2.52 1.71 1.69
C ALA A 246 3.81 1.88 2.50
N THR A 247 4.63 2.86 2.11
CA THR A 247 5.92 3.19 2.70
C THR A 247 5.94 4.65 3.15
N ARG A 248 6.72 5.00 4.17
CA ARG A 248 6.93 6.40 4.62
C ARG A 248 7.50 7.34 3.54
N ASN A 249 8.01 6.78 2.43
CA ASN A 249 8.54 7.53 1.30
C ASN A 249 7.50 7.78 0.19
N ASP A 250 6.30 7.20 0.31
CA ASP A 250 5.22 7.47 -0.63
C ASP A 250 4.71 8.90 -0.48
N ASP A 251 4.28 9.47 -1.61
CA ASP A 251 3.51 10.72 -1.59
C ASP A 251 2.26 10.50 -0.73
N PRO A 252 2.04 11.29 0.34
CA PRO A 252 0.86 11.16 1.20
C PRO A 252 -0.44 11.25 0.42
N MET A 253 -0.46 11.95 -0.71
CA MET A 253 -1.62 12.08 -1.58
C MET A 253 -1.77 10.94 -2.59
N GLN A 254 -0.92 9.90 -2.56
CA GLN A 254 -0.95 8.77 -3.50
C GLN A 254 -0.62 7.42 -2.82
N ILE A 255 -1.22 7.16 -1.66
CA ILE A 255 -1.03 5.94 -0.89
C ILE A 255 -1.54 4.71 -1.68
N PRO A 256 -0.74 3.66 -1.87
CA PRO A 256 -1.15 2.45 -2.56
C PRO A 256 -2.06 1.56 -1.70
N ARG A 257 -2.89 0.74 -2.36
CA ARG A 257 -3.77 -0.23 -1.71
C ARG A 257 -3.82 -1.55 -2.47
N ILE A 258 -3.82 -2.66 -1.71
CA ILE A 258 -3.94 -4.02 -2.22
C ILE A 258 -5.42 -4.42 -2.18
N THR A 259 -5.96 -4.93 -3.28
CA THR A 259 -7.35 -5.41 -3.30
C THR A 259 -7.50 -6.70 -2.49
N GLY A 260 -8.40 -6.69 -1.50
CA GLY A 260 -8.93 -7.89 -0.85
C GLY A 260 -10.33 -8.25 -1.34
N GLY A 261 -11.05 -7.27 -1.89
CA GLY A 261 -12.46 -7.36 -2.29
C GLY A 261 -12.75 -8.06 -3.63
N ASN A 262 -11.79 -8.75 -4.25
CA ASN A 262 -12.05 -9.55 -5.44
C ASN A 262 -12.40 -11.00 -5.07
N PRO A 263 -13.51 -11.58 -5.56
CA PRO A 263 -13.95 -12.93 -5.17
C PRO A 263 -13.02 -14.07 -5.60
N SER A 264 -12.04 -13.81 -6.47
CA SER A 264 -11.01 -14.79 -6.83
C SER A 264 -9.81 -14.82 -5.88
N ILE A 265 -9.69 -13.84 -4.98
CA ILE A 265 -8.57 -13.74 -4.03
C ILE A 265 -8.90 -14.57 -2.78
N THR A 266 -8.31 -15.75 -2.67
CA THR A 266 -8.38 -16.57 -1.46
C THR A 266 -7.54 -15.96 -0.33
N PRO A 267 -7.72 -16.39 0.93
CA PRO A 267 -6.87 -15.94 2.04
C PRO A 267 -5.37 -16.13 1.78
N GLU A 268 -4.97 -17.27 1.22
CA GLU A 268 -3.58 -17.57 0.87
C GLU A 268 -3.08 -16.66 -0.26
N GLU A 269 -3.92 -16.36 -1.25
CA GLU A 269 -3.54 -15.47 -2.34
C GLU A 269 -3.41 -14.02 -1.88
N LEU A 270 -4.26 -13.56 -0.96
CA LEU A 270 -4.13 -12.24 -0.35
C LEU A 270 -2.80 -12.11 0.39
N HIS A 271 -2.48 -13.05 1.28
CA HIS A 271 -1.20 -13.08 1.97
C HIS A 271 -0.02 -13.14 0.99
N ARG A 272 -0.08 -14.04 -0.01
CA ARG A 272 0.97 -14.16 -1.04
C ARG A 272 1.13 -12.86 -1.81
N THR A 273 0.04 -12.17 -2.13
CA THR A 273 0.04 -10.88 -2.82
C THR A 273 0.74 -9.83 -1.98
N ILE A 274 0.44 -9.75 -0.68
CA ILE A 274 1.11 -8.85 0.26
C ILE A 274 2.61 -9.15 0.30
N MET A 275 2.99 -10.41 0.55
CA MET A 275 4.41 -10.79 0.67
C MET A 275 5.19 -10.55 -0.64
N ARG A 276 4.56 -10.72 -1.80
CA ARG A 276 5.16 -10.37 -3.11
C ARG A 276 5.27 -8.86 -3.37
N LYS A 277 4.64 -8.02 -2.56
CA LYS A 277 4.71 -6.57 -2.65
C LYS A 277 5.61 -5.95 -1.60
N VAL A 278 6.00 -6.70 -0.57
CA VAL A 278 7.02 -6.28 0.40
C VAL A 278 8.26 -5.84 -0.34
N VAL A 279 8.65 -4.58 -0.12
CA VAL A 279 9.87 -4.02 -0.68
C VAL A 279 10.92 -3.93 0.40
N SER A 280 12.19 -4.15 0.08
CA SER A 280 13.27 -3.83 1.01
C SER A 280 13.41 -2.31 1.03
N LEU A 281 13.14 -1.70 2.19
CA LEU A 281 13.41 -0.29 2.44
C LEU A 281 14.85 -0.02 2.89
N ASP A 282 15.67 -1.07 3.02
CA ASP A 282 17.05 -0.98 3.50
C ASP A 282 17.86 0.07 2.72
N PRO A 283 18.23 1.21 3.33
CA PRO A 283 19.11 2.20 2.73
C PRO A 283 20.53 1.64 2.53
N ALA A 284 20.88 0.55 3.21
CA ALA A 284 22.10 -0.23 3.03
C ALA A 284 21.89 -1.43 2.10
N PHE A 285 20.84 -1.43 1.27
CA PHE A 285 20.75 -2.35 0.14
C PHE A 285 21.95 -2.09 -0.76
N GLY A 286 22.96 -2.96 -0.62
CA GLY A 286 24.29 -2.72 -1.11
C GLY A 286 24.39 -2.73 -2.65
N TYR A 287 25.57 -3.08 -3.13
CA TYR A 287 25.79 -3.22 -4.57
C TYR A 287 24.87 -4.29 -5.20
N ILE A 288 24.03 -3.84 -6.13
CA ILE A 288 23.10 -4.66 -6.91
C ILE A 288 23.62 -4.91 -8.33
N PRO A 289 23.22 -6.02 -8.98
CA PRO A 289 23.55 -6.29 -10.38
C PRO A 289 22.91 -5.24 -11.30
N PHE A 290 23.72 -4.32 -11.82
CA PHE A 290 23.21 -3.10 -12.45
C PHE A 290 22.41 -3.40 -13.73
N ARG A 291 22.92 -4.31 -14.58
CA ARG A 291 22.24 -4.70 -15.82
C ARG A 291 20.87 -5.33 -15.57
N GLU A 292 20.83 -6.31 -14.66
CA GLU A 292 19.63 -7.06 -14.33
C GLU A 292 18.59 -6.16 -13.68
N SER A 293 19.02 -5.26 -12.80
CA SER A 293 18.12 -4.32 -12.12
C SER A 293 17.45 -3.38 -13.12
N VAL A 294 18.23 -2.76 -14.03
CA VAL A 294 17.70 -1.94 -15.12
C VAL A 294 16.79 -2.74 -16.05
N GLY A 295 17.15 -3.99 -16.36
CA GLY A 295 16.34 -4.87 -17.20
C GLY A 295 14.98 -5.23 -16.58
N GLN A 296 14.95 -5.52 -15.28
CA GLN A 296 13.74 -5.93 -14.58
C GLN A 296 12.72 -4.79 -14.42
N ILE A 297 13.20 -3.54 -14.34
CA ILE A 297 12.33 -2.36 -14.37
C ILE A 297 11.98 -1.89 -15.79
N GLY A 298 12.25 -2.69 -16.82
CA GLY A 298 11.85 -2.41 -18.22
C GLY A 298 12.83 -1.56 -19.02
N GLY A 299 13.99 -1.24 -18.45
CA GLY A 299 15.08 -0.59 -19.16
C GLY A 299 15.99 -1.56 -19.91
N THR A 300 17.03 -1.01 -20.54
CA THR A 300 18.12 -1.81 -21.12
C THR A 300 19.46 -1.23 -20.70
N MET A 301 20.46 -2.10 -20.52
CA MET A 301 21.81 -1.69 -20.13
C MET A 301 22.84 -2.47 -20.94
N ILE A 302 23.79 -1.73 -21.52
CA ILE A 302 24.86 -2.23 -22.38
C ILE A 302 26.18 -1.76 -21.79
N GLN A 303 27.17 -2.64 -21.79
CA GLN A 303 28.54 -2.30 -21.45
C GLN A 303 29.40 -2.53 -22.67
N ASP A 304 30.00 -1.46 -23.17
CA ASP A 304 30.82 -1.46 -24.36
C ASP A 304 32.21 -2.03 -24.08
N HIS A 305 32.94 -2.37 -25.14
CA HIS A 305 34.28 -2.95 -25.05
C HIS A 305 35.31 -2.02 -24.38
N ASP A 306 35.11 -0.70 -24.48
CA ASP A 306 35.95 0.31 -23.83
C ASP A 306 35.63 0.51 -22.34
N GLY A 307 34.61 -0.19 -21.82
CA GLY A 307 34.16 -0.12 -20.44
C GLY A 307 33.11 0.95 -20.16
N THR A 308 32.66 1.68 -21.19
CA THR A 308 31.52 2.58 -21.10
C THR A 308 30.25 1.78 -20.81
N ILE A 309 29.43 2.28 -19.90
CA ILE A 309 28.16 1.70 -19.51
C ILE A 309 27.06 2.65 -19.98
N ASN A 310 26.22 2.16 -20.88
CA ASN A 310 25.05 2.86 -21.41
C ASN A 310 23.79 2.20 -20.86
N PHE A 311 22.84 2.97 -20.38
CA PHE A 311 21.54 2.43 -20.00
C PHE A 311 20.39 3.35 -20.40
N TYR A 312 19.23 2.74 -20.63
CA TYR A 312 18.06 3.36 -21.24
C TYR A 312 16.82 2.99 -20.46
N TYR A 313 15.94 3.96 -20.25
CA TYR A 313 14.69 3.79 -19.54
C TYR A 313 13.74 4.95 -19.87
N ASN A 314 12.47 4.67 -20.18
CA ASN A 314 11.46 5.68 -20.54
C ASN A 314 11.93 6.73 -21.55
N GLY A 315 12.68 6.32 -22.58
CA GLY A 315 13.20 7.20 -23.63
C GLY A 315 14.44 8.03 -23.25
N ASN A 316 14.85 8.01 -21.99
CA ASN A 316 16.07 8.64 -21.50
C ASN A 316 17.29 7.73 -21.70
N HIS A 317 18.47 8.33 -21.83
CA HIS A 317 19.75 7.67 -22.02
C HIS A 317 20.76 8.20 -21.02
N TRP A 318 21.37 7.29 -20.28
CA TRP A 318 22.42 7.58 -19.32
C TRP A 318 23.72 6.88 -19.67
N THR A 319 24.83 7.54 -19.35
CA THR A 319 26.19 7.02 -19.56
C THR A 319 27.01 7.10 -18.28
N THR A 320 27.77 6.05 -17.97
CA THR A 320 28.75 6.01 -16.89
C THR A 320 29.88 5.03 -17.19
N ARG A 321 30.75 4.75 -16.23
CA ARG A 321 31.84 3.77 -16.34
C ARG A 321 32.19 3.21 -14.97
N LYS A 322 32.89 2.07 -14.96
CA LYS A 322 33.47 1.51 -13.73
C LYS A 322 34.31 2.56 -12.99
N GLY A 323 34.12 2.65 -11.68
CA GLY A 323 34.85 3.55 -10.78
C GLY A 323 34.32 4.99 -10.78
N SER A 324 33.35 5.32 -11.64
CA SER A 324 32.68 6.62 -11.63
C SER A 324 31.70 6.69 -10.47
N SER A 325 31.68 7.80 -9.75
CA SER A 325 30.57 8.21 -8.87
C SER A 325 29.67 9.24 -9.56
N VAL A 326 29.65 9.26 -10.89
CA VAL A 326 28.82 10.17 -11.69
C VAL A 326 28.16 9.38 -12.82
N VAL A 327 26.88 9.65 -13.05
CA VAL A 327 26.12 9.22 -14.23
C VAL A 327 25.72 10.46 -15.02
N MET A 328 25.86 10.41 -16.34
CA MET A 328 25.46 11.49 -17.24
C MET A 328 24.09 11.17 -17.84
N LEU A 329 23.09 12.03 -17.66
CA LEU A 329 21.82 12.02 -18.41
C LEU A 329 21.94 13.04 -19.55
N GLY A 330 22.28 12.59 -20.76
CA GLY A 330 22.78 13.49 -21.79
C GLY A 330 24.02 14.25 -21.30
N ASP A 331 23.94 15.58 -21.26
CA ASP A 331 25.02 16.44 -20.73
C ASP A 331 24.86 16.79 -19.23
N GLN A 332 23.80 16.32 -18.56
CA GLN A 332 23.53 16.62 -17.15
C GLN A 332 24.19 15.60 -16.23
N PRO A 333 25.13 16.00 -15.35
CA PRO A 333 25.74 15.10 -14.39
C PRO A 333 24.79 14.83 -13.20
N ILE A 334 24.75 13.58 -12.77
CA ILE A 334 24.07 13.12 -11.56
C ILE A 334 25.12 12.44 -10.67
N ASP A 335 25.40 13.06 -9.52
CA ASP A 335 26.37 12.53 -8.56
C ASP A 335 25.78 11.33 -7.81
N LEU A 336 26.55 10.25 -7.77
CA LEU A 336 26.29 9.06 -6.97
C LEU A 336 27.02 9.16 -5.63
N ASP A 337 26.44 8.58 -4.59
CA ASP A 337 27.04 8.52 -3.26
C ASP A 337 28.17 7.47 -3.21
N SER A 338 28.12 6.45 -4.07
CA SER A 338 29.17 5.43 -4.22
C SER A 338 29.58 5.20 -5.68
N PRO A 339 30.83 4.78 -5.93
CA PRO A 339 31.28 4.50 -7.29
C PRO A 339 30.67 3.22 -7.86
N ILE A 340 30.48 3.16 -9.18
CA ILE A 340 30.15 1.91 -9.89
C ILE A 340 31.28 0.89 -9.71
N THR A 341 30.97 -0.32 -9.26
CA THR A 341 31.97 -1.39 -9.06
C THR A 341 31.79 -2.53 -10.05
N LEU A 342 32.70 -3.51 -10.04
CA LEU A 342 32.55 -4.77 -10.77
C LEU A 342 32.58 -5.95 -9.80
N LYS A 343 31.62 -6.86 -9.95
CA LYS A 343 31.64 -8.18 -9.29
C LYS A 343 31.64 -9.25 -10.38
N ARG A 344 32.70 -10.07 -10.43
CA ARG A 344 32.87 -11.11 -11.46
C ARG A 344 32.61 -10.59 -12.90
N ARG A 345 33.19 -9.43 -13.22
CA ARG A 345 33.04 -8.69 -14.50
C ARG A 345 31.67 -8.06 -14.79
N HIS A 346 30.70 -8.17 -13.89
CA HIS A 346 29.40 -7.52 -14.05
C HIS A 346 29.40 -6.19 -13.29
N ALA A 347 28.89 -5.13 -13.91
CA ALA A 347 28.73 -3.83 -13.28
C ALA A 347 27.77 -3.91 -12.09
N GLN A 348 28.12 -3.23 -11.01
CA GLN A 348 27.28 -3.11 -9.83
C GLN A 348 27.13 -1.63 -9.48
N ILE A 349 25.95 -1.27 -9.02
CA ILE A 349 25.59 0.07 -8.54
C ILE A 349 24.99 -0.08 -7.14
N GLN A 350 25.16 0.89 -6.24
CA GLN A 350 24.37 0.88 -5.01
C GLN A 350 22.90 1.06 -5.36
N PHE A 351 22.01 0.45 -4.59
CA PHE A 351 20.58 0.54 -4.85
C PHE A 351 20.06 1.97 -4.85
N ASN A 352 20.43 2.76 -3.84
CA ASN A 352 20.03 4.17 -3.75
C ASN A 352 20.61 5.01 -4.88
N ASP A 353 21.83 4.71 -5.32
CA ASP A 353 22.45 5.38 -6.46
C ASP A 353 21.72 5.10 -7.77
N LEU A 354 21.15 3.90 -7.94
CA LEU A 354 20.32 3.58 -9.11
C LEU A 354 19.03 4.39 -9.10
N GLN A 355 18.33 4.45 -7.96
CA GLN A 355 17.12 5.26 -7.81
C GLN A 355 17.41 6.74 -8.07
N LYS A 356 18.50 7.27 -7.49
CA LYS A 356 18.97 8.64 -7.68
C LYS A 356 19.31 8.94 -9.14
N ALA A 357 20.03 8.05 -9.81
CA ALA A 357 20.41 8.22 -11.21
C ALA A 357 19.21 8.22 -12.15
N MET A 358 18.22 7.35 -11.90
CA MET A 358 17.05 7.19 -12.76
C MET A 358 15.93 8.17 -12.42
N GLY A 359 15.98 8.81 -11.24
CA GLY A 359 14.95 9.73 -10.78
C GLY A 359 13.60 9.04 -10.55
N ILE A 360 13.61 7.73 -10.29
CA ILE A 360 12.42 6.93 -10.01
C ILE A 360 12.59 6.13 -8.72
N PRO A 361 11.51 5.94 -7.94
CA PRO A 361 11.52 4.99 -6.84
C PRO A 361 11.55 3.57 -7.40
N ILE A 362 12.46 2.75 -6.87
CA ILE A 362 12.60 1.34 -7.24
C ILE A 362 12.29 0.51 -6.00
N ALA A 363 11.46 -0.50 -6.16
CA ALA A 363 11.22 -1.53 -5.18
C ALA A 363 12.18 -2.70 -5.42
N PHE A 364 12.77 -3.23 -4.35
CA PHE A 364 13.40 -4.55 -4.39
C PHE A 364 12.57 -5.53 -3.58
N ASN A 365 12.06 -6.59 -4.20
CA ASN A 365 11.40 -7.66 -3.47
C ASN A 365 12.46 -8.69 -2.98
N PRO A 366 12.65 -8.86 -1.65
CA PRO A 366 13.67 -9.76 -1.12
C PRO A 366 13.34 -11.26 -1.29
N ILE A 367 12.06 -11.60 -1.46
CA ILE A 367 11.58 -12.97 -1.64
C ILE A 367 11.85 -13.45 -3.06
N SER A 368 11.39 -12.71 -4.06
CA SER A 368 11.60 -13.04 -5.48
C SER A 368 12.97 -12.61 -6.00
N LYS A 369 13.70 -11.75 -5.26
CA LYS A 369 14.94 -11.11 -5.70
C LYS A 369 14.77 -10.34 -7.00
N THR A 370 13.66 -9.62 -7.12
CA THR A 370 13.31 -8.84 -8.30
C THR A 370 13.22 -7.36 -7.98
N PHE A 371 13.57 -6.54 -8.97
CA PHE A 371 13.40 -5.09 -8.97
C PHE A 371 12.15 -4.73 -9.78
N SER A 372 11.36 -3.79 -9.27
CA SER A 372 10.27 -3.17 -10.01
C SER A 372 10.32 -1.66 -9.80
N GLU A 373 9.93 -0.88 -10.81
CA GLU A 373 9.57 0.51 -10.54
C GLU A 373 8.42 0.52 -9.53
N ARG A 374 8.48 1.40 -8.52
CA ARG A 374 7.30 1.68 -7.72
C ARG A 374 6.40 2.59 -8.54
N LEU A 375 5.23 2.07 -8.88
CA LEU A 375 4.28 2.79 -9.68
C LEU A 375 3.65 3.89 -8.81
N THR A 376 4.14 5.11 -8.93
CA THR A 376 3.26 6.26 -8.69
C THR A 376 2.21 6.25 -9.81
N PRO A 377 0.90 6.39 -9.53
CA PRO A 377 -0.14 6.44 -10.55
C PRO A 377 0.32 7.21 -11.79
N VAL A 378 0.31 6.53 -12.93
CA VAL A 378 0.88 7.04 -14.18
C VAL A 378 0.18 8.36 -14.52
N LYS A 379 0.97 9.44 -14.64
CA LYS A 379 0.57 10.66 -15.35
C LYS A 379 0.05 10.27 -16.73
N GLN A 380 -1.27 10.18 -16.90
CA GLN A 380 -1.85 10.27 -18.23
C GLN A 380 -1.63 11.71 -18.68
N GLN A 381 -0.73 11.89 -19.65
CA GLN A 381 -0.46 13.18 -20.29
C GLN A 381 -1.65 13.67 -21.09
#